data_AF-A0A7C7V821-F1
#
_entry.id   AF-A0A7C7V821-F1
#
_cell.length_a   1.000
_cell.length_b   1.000
_cell.length_c   1.000
_cell.angle_alpha   90.00
_cell.angle_beta   90.00
_cell.angle_gamma   90.00
#
_symmetry.space_group_name_H-M   'P 1'
#
loop_
_entity.id
_entity.type
_entity.pdbx_description
1 polymer ?
#
loop_
_entity_poly.entity_id
_entity_poly.type
_entity_poly.pdbx_seq_one_letter_code
_entity_poly.pdbx_strand_id
1 'polypeptide(L)'
;GVYQLIGNVWEWTRSDFRTDQLIEGQLLLDAPMKSIRGGAFDTYFDNQATCQFQSGEPAMSRKANIGFRCAISVCNLTLVGSGGLQQSDSEEPLSQEVLV
;
A
#
# COMPACT_ATOMS: atom_id res chain seq x y z
N GLY A 1 -10.03 11.80 0.43
CA GLY A 1 -9.22 11.53 1.64
C GLY A 1 -8.08 10.57 1.36
N VAL A 2 -7.22 10.89 0.39
CA VAL A 2 -5.93 10.20 0.19
C VAL A 2 -4.87 11.27 0.37
N TYR A 3 -4.05 11.12 1.41
CA TYR A 3 -3.08 12.13 1.83
C TYR A 3 -1.71 11.77 1.29
N GLN A 4 -0.93 12.79 0.93
CA GLN A 4 0.47 12.64 0.48
C GLN A 4 0.63 11.61 -0.65
N LEU A 5 -0.32 11.59 -1.59
CA LEU A 5 -0.16 10.84 -2.84
C LEU A 5 0.98 11.41 -3.68
N ILE A 6 1.19 12.72 -3.56
CA ILE A 6 2.26 13.49 -4.21
C ILE A 6 3.16 14.12 -3.15
N GLY A 7 4.47 13.98 -3.31
CA GLY A 7 5.49 14.46 -2.38
C GLY A 7 5.73 13.53 -1.19
N ASN A 8 6.45 14.02 -0.18
CA ASN A 8 6.98 13.26 0.94
C ASN A 8 7.97 12.18 0.52
N VAL A 9 7.51 11.04 -0.01
CA VAL A 9 8.37 9.97 -0.49
C VAL A 9 7.83 9.42 -1.80
N TRP A 10 8.75 9.01 -2.67
CA TRP A 10 8.41 8.17 -3.80
C TRP A 10 7.80 6.86 -3.28
N GLU A 11 6.82 6.33 -3.97
CA GLU A 11 6.17 5.10 -3.53
C GLU A 11 6.33 3.97 -4.51
N TRP A 12 6.81 2.82 -4.01
CA TRP A 12 6.87 1.59 -4.77
C TRP A 12 5.49 1.12 -5.24
N THR A 13 5.46 0.64 -6.49
CA THR A 13 4.32 -0.08 -7.05
C THR A 13 4.74 -1.49 -7.47
N ARG A 14 3.80 -2.43 -7.54
CA ARG A 14 4.07 -3.81 -7.98
C ARG A 14 4.51 -3.88 -9.46
N SER A 15 4.03 -2.94 -10.27
CA SER A 15 4.25 -2.88 -11.71
C SER A 15 5.72 -2.68 -12.06
N ASP A 16 6.15 -3.30 -13.16
CA ASP A 16 7.46 -3.03 -13.74
C ASP A 16 7.48 -1.62 -14.35
N PHE A 17 8.65 -1.00 -14.36
CA PHE A 17 8.82 0.26 -15.07
C PHE A 17 8.69 0.00 -16.58
N ARG A 18 7.76 0.72 -17.21
CA ARG A 18 7.50 0.62 -18.65
C ARG A 18 7.41 2.01 -19.24
N THR A 19 8.01 2.17 -20.42
CA THR A 19 7.83 3.33 -21.29
C THR A 19 6.78 2.93 -22.33
N ASP A 20 5.54 3.34 -22.10
CA ASP A 20 4.37 3.02 -22.91
C ASP A 20 4.35 3.67 -24.31
N GLN A 21 5.39 4.45 -24.66
CA GLN A 21 5.44 5.25 -25.89
C GLN A 21 6.65 5.00 -26.80
N LEU A 22 7.45 3.95 -26.59
CA LEU A 22 8.52 3.62 -27.54
C LEU A 22 7.91 2.88 -28.75
N ILE A 23 7.57 3.66 -29.78
CA ILE A 23 7.05 3.19 -31.07
C ILE A 23 8.07 2.26 -31.76
N GLU A 24 9.37 2.43 -31.50
CA GLU A 24 10.43 1.56 -31.97
C GLU A 24 11.54 1.47 -30.91
N GLY A 25 11.69 0.31 -30.27
CA GLY A 25 12.79 0.05 -29.35
C GLY A 25 12.33 -0.58 -28.04
N GLN A 26 12.70 -1.83 -27.85
CA GLN A 26 12.59 -2.48 -26.54
C GLN A 26 13.59 -1.80 -25.61
N LEU A 27 13.11 -1.19 -24.53
CA LEU A 27 13.98 -0.60 -23.51
C LEU A 27 14.80 -1.72 -22.88
N LEU A 28 16.08 -1.81 -23.24
CA LEU A 28 17.00 -2.77 -22.65
C LEU A 28 17.49 -2.20 -21.32
N LEU A 29 17.05 -2.81 -20.24
CA LEU A 29 17.41 -2.42 -18.88
C LEU A 29 18.45 -3.40 -18.35
N ASP A 30 19.52 -2.87 -17.76
CA ASP A 30 20.59 -3.69 -17.16
C ASP A 30 20.11 -4.49 -15.94
N ALA A 31 19.01 -4.06 -15.33
CA ALA A 31 18.41 -4.69 -14.16
C ALA A 31 16.87 -4.59 -14.20
N PRO A 32 16.15 -5.51 -13.54
CA PRO A 32 14.70 -5.40 -13.41
C PRO A 32 14.33 -4.14 -12.63
N MET A 33 13.64 -3.21 -13.30
CA MET A 33 13.17 -1.97 -12.70
C MET A 33 11.69 -2.03 -12.34
N LYS A 34 11.37 -1.49 -11.15
CA LYS A 34 10.00 -1.33 -10.67
C LYS A 34 9.58 0.13 -10.76
N SER A 35 8.29 0.34 -11.00
CA SER A 35 7.71 1.68 -11.09
C SER A 35 7.58 2.29 -9.70
N ILE A 36 8.05 3.53 -9.55
CA ILE A 36 7.83 4.40 -8.40
C ILE A 36 7.01 5.63 -8.80
N ARG A 37 6.14 6.12 -7.90
CA ARG A 37 5.17 7.19 -8.17
C ARG A 37 5.18 8.28 -7.10
N GLY A 38 4.67 9.45 -7.45
CA GLY A 38 4.28 10.50 -6.49
C GLY A 38 5.30 11.60 -6.21
N GLY A 39 6.60 11.39 -6.46
CA GLY A 39 7.61 12.34 -6.02
C GLY A 39 7.92 12.23 -4.52
N ALA A 40 8.95 12.92 -4.08
CA ALA A 40 9.44 12.96 -2.70
C ALA A 40 9.74 14.38 -2.24
N PHE A 41 10.11 14.56 -0.97
CA PHE A 41 10.46 15.86 -0.37
C PHE A 41 11.62 16.58 -1.08
N ASP A 42 12.46 15.85 -1.82
CA ASP A 42 13.61 16.34 -2.58
C ASP A 42 13.39 16.35 -4.09
N THR A 43 12.14 16.17 -4.55
CA THR A 43 11.83 16.22 -5.98
C THR A 43 11.96 17.64 -6.50
N TYR A 44 12.92 17.84 -7.39
CA TYR A 44 13.32 19.16 -7.87
C TYR A 44 12.33 19.77 -8.87
N PHE A 45 11.80 18.96 -9.80
CA PHE A 45 10.88 19.45 -10.82
C PHE A 45 9.44 19.12 -10.46
N ASP A 46 8.58 20.14 -10.42
CA ASP A 46 7.15 19.99 -10.13
C ASP A 46 6.44 19.02 -11.07
N ASN A 47 6.92 18.89 -12.33
CA ASN A 47 6.37 17.95 -13.29
C ASN A 47 6.57 16.47 -12.90
N GLN A 48 7.52 16.18 -11.99
CA GLN A 48 7.75 14.84 -11.44
C GLN A 48 6.89 14.56 -10.20
N ALA A 49 6.44 15.61 -9.51
CA ALA A 49 5.52 15.54 -8.39
C ALA A 49 4.06 15.59 -8.90
N THR A 50 3.66 14.58 -9.69
CA THR A 50 2.30 14.46 -10.23
C THR A 50 1.79 13.02 -10.16
N CYS A 51 0.47 12.83 -10.23
CA CYS A 51 -0.13 11.48 -10.16
C CYS A 51 0.17 10.63 -11.40
N GLN A 52 0.47 11.28 -12.52
CA GLN A 52 0.68 10.64 -13.81
C GLN A 52 2.13 10.26 -14.01
N PHE A 53 3.06 11.05 -13.48
CA PHE A 53 4.47 10.81 -13.64
C PHE A 53 4.88 9.45 -13.04
N GLN A 54 5.78 8.79 -13.75
CA GLN A 54 6.35 7.51 -13.36
C GLN A 54 7.87 7.61 -13.48
N SER A 55 8.57 7.12 -12.47
CA SER A 55 10.00 6.84 -12.56
C SER A 55 10.26 5.35 -12.33
N GLY A 56 11.47 4.90 -12.64
CA GLY A 56 11.92 3.52 -12.50
C GLY A 56 13.13 3.43 -11.60
N GLU A 57 13.11 2.46 -10.68
CA GLU A 57 14.25 2.14 -9.83
C GLU A 57 14.51 0.63 -9.84
N PRO A 58 15.77 0.17 -9.71
CA PRO A 58 16.08 -1.25 -9.58
C PRO A 58 15.30 -1.88 -8.41
N ALA A 59 14.77 -3.08 -8.60
CA ALA A 59 13.86 -3.72 -7.63
C ALA A 59 14.47 -3.91 -6.22
N MET A 60 15.80 -3.92 -6.10
CA MET A 60 16.52 -4.07 -4.83
C MET A 60 17.02 -2.73 -4.25
N SER A 61 16.74 -1.61 -4.92
CA SER A 61 17.15 -0.27 -4.50
C SER A 61 16.46 0.14 -3.20
N ARG A 62 17.20 0.82 -2.32
CA ARG A 62 16.67 1.39 -1.07
C ARG A 62 17.24 2.79 -0.90
N LYS A 63 16.37 3.79 -0.81
CA LYS A 63 16.75 5.20 -0.63
C LYS A 63 15.90 5.81 0.47
N ALA A 64 16.43 6.83 1.14
CA ALA A 64 15.74 7.50 2.25
C ALA A 64 14.44 8.20 1.82
N ASN A 65 14.30 8.51 0.53
CA ASN A 65 13.16 9.18 -0.07
C ASN A 65 12.21 8.24 -0.82
N ILE A 66 12.33 6.91 -0.65
CA ILE A 66 11.42 5.92 -1.25
C ILE A 66 10.75 5.09 -0.15
N GLY A 67 9.43 5.15 -0.09
CA GLY A 67 8.55 4.33 0.74
C GLY A 67 7.56 3.51 -0.10
N PHE A 68 6.43 3.14 0.50
CA PHE A 68 5.36 2.41 -0.18
C PHE A 68 4.03 2.61 0.54
N ARG A 69 2.94 2.24 -0.16
CA ARG A 69 1.62 2.10 0.44
C ARG A 69 1.06 0.71 0.17
N CYS A 70 0.35 0.18 1.15
CA CYS A 70 -0.38 -1.06 0.99
C CYS A 70 -1.73 -0.82 0.32
N ALA A 71 -2.11 -1.72 -0.58
CA ALA A 71 -3.45 -1.79 -1.13
C ALA A 71 -4.00 -3.20 -0.91
N ILE A 72 -5.29 -3.29 -0.61
CA ILE A 72 -6.02 -4.54 -0.46
C ILE A 72 -7.13 -4.59 -1.50
N SER A 73 -7.30 -5.75 -2.15
CA SER A 73 -8.43 -5.94 -3.03
C SER A 73 -9.72 -6.01 -2.23
N VAL A 74 -10.78 -5.41 -2.74
CA VAL A 74 -12.11 -5.43 -2.12
C VAL A 74 -12.61 -6.87 -1.90
N CYS A 75 -12.26 -7.81 -2.79
CA CYS A 75 -12.63 -9.21 -2.63
C CYS A 75 -11.94 -9.93 -1.45
N ASN A 76 -10.89 -9.34 -0.87
CA ASN A 76 -10.23 -9.87 0.34
C ASN A 76 -10.75 -9.22 1.62
N LEU A 77 -11.74 -8.32 1.54
CA LEU A 77 -12.34 -7.69 2.71
C LEU A 77 -13.51 -8.54 3.20
N THR A 78 -13.40 -9.08 4.41
CA THR A 78 -14.53 -9.67 5.11
C THR A 78 -15.25 -8.57 5.88
N LEU A 79 -16.54 -8.38 5.59
CA LEU A 79 -17.35 -7.42 6.33
C LEU A 79 -17.76 -8.04 7.67
N VAL A 80 -17.06 -7.69 8.75
CA VAL A 80 -17.53 -8.00 10.10
C VAL A 80 -18.63 -6.99 10.41
N GLY A 81 -19.88 -7.39 10.17
CA GLY A 81 -21.03 -6.62 10.63
C GLY A 81 -20.97 -6.53 12.14
N SER A 82 -20.98 -5.31 12.68
CA SER A 82 -21.35 -5.06 14.08
C SER A 82 -22.83 -5.37 14.26
N GLY A 83 -23.17 -6.66 14.22
CA GLY A 83 -24.46 -7.15 14.67
C GLY A 83 -24.52 -6.96 16.18
N GLY A 84 -25.10 -5.85 16.61
CA GLY A 84 -25.70 -5.78 17.94
C GLY A 84 -26.82 -6.81 18.00
N LEU A 85 -26.53 -7.98 18.55
CA LEU A 85 -27.50 -8.88 19.14
C LEU A 85 -26.93 -9.28 20.50
N GLN A 86 -27.49 -8.68 21.54
CA GLN A 86 -27.41 -9.16 22.91
C GLN A 86 -27.74 -10.65 22.91
N GLN A 87 -26.76 -11.48 23.27
CA GLN A 87 -27.06 -12.75 23.90
C GLN A 87 -26.83 -12.52 25.38
N SER A 88 -27.93 -12.27 26.09
CA SER A 88 -27.99 -12.34 27.54
C SER A 88 -27.78 -13.80 27.93
N ASP A 89 -26.54 -14.17 28.21
CA ASP A 89 -26.30 -15.32 29.08
C ASP A 89 -26.74 -14.90 30.48
N SER A 90 -27.95 -15.32 30.82
CA SER A 90 -28.52 -15.26 32.15
C SER A 90 -27.57 -15.95 33.14
N GLU A 91 -27.03 -15.18 34.07
CA GLU A 91 -26.46 -15.69 35.32
C GLU A 91 -27.53 -16.51 36.05
N GLU A 92 -27.30 -17.82 36.20
CA GLU A 92 -27.92 -18.64 37.24
C GLU A 92 -26.95 -18.71 38.44
N PRO A 93 -27.36 -18.32 39.65
CA PRO A 93 -26.47 -18.31 40.81
C PRO A 93 -26.53 -19.61 41.62
N LEU A 94 -25.35 -19.95 42.18
CA LEU A 94 -25.12 -20.68 43.44
C LEU A 94 -25.46 -22.18 43.53
N SER A 95 -24.40 -22.98 43.72
CA SER A 95 -24.24 -23.71 44.98
C SER A 95 -22.76 -24.00 45.27
N GLN A 96 -22.28 -23.45 46.40
CA GLN A 96 -21.10 -23.96 47.09
C GLN A 96 -21.34 -25.42 47.47
N GLU A 97 -20.39 -26.30 47.16
CA GLU A 97 -20.14 -27.48 47.99
C GLU A 97 -18.65 -27.55 48.34
N VAL A 98 -18.43 -27.65 49.64
CA VAL A 98 -17.16 -27.81 50.35
C VAL A 98 -16.91 -29.30 50.55
N LEU A 99 -15.62 -29.67 50.63
CA LEU A 99 -15.04 -30.96 51.08
C LEU A 99 -15.11 -32.10 50.04
N VAL A 100 -14.00 -32.73 49.63
CA VAL A 100 -13.01 -33.47 50.45
C VAL A 100 -11.58 -33.21 50.00
#